data_AF-A0A563C5R1-F1
#
_entry.id   AF-A0A563C5R1-F1
#
_cell.length_a   1.000
_cell.length_b   1.000
_cell.length_c   1.000
_cell.angle_alpha   90.00
_cell.angle_beta   90.00
_cell.angle_gamma   90.00
#
_symmetry.space_group_name_H-M   'P 1'
#
loop_
_entity.id
_entity.type
_entity.pdbx_description
1 polymer ?
#
loop_
_entity_poly.entity_id
_entity_poly.type
_entity_poly.pdbx_seq_one_letter_code
_entity_poly.pdbx_strand_id
1 'polypeptide(L)'
;MIKEKDLKIIVITGLHYSGVSEAAKIFKSSNYPTIDLKDTNISDIHDECQNLIASGQKTIILAGQLEWQDYKYLAHAFHGSLTVLSVFSPKSLRTKRFLNDLNKNTDSLEQLDYQDLEGKTYCLTIAIAKKAINNDKDLPFLKAEVIEIAKEFNLKIV
;
A
#
# COMPACT_ATOMS: atom_id res chain seq x y z
N MET A 1 -16.72 7.46 21.96
CA MET A 1 -16.72 7.82 20.52
C MET A 1 -15.39 8.44 20.17
N ILE A 2 -14.58 7.76 19.36
CA ILE A 2 -13.38 8.36 18.76
C ILE A 2 -13.88 9.46 17.82
N LYS A 3 -13.32 10.66 17.90
CA LYS A 3 -13.61 11.70 16.91
C LYS A 3 -12.96 11.25 15.60
N GLU A 4 -13.74 11.17 14.53
CA GLU A 4 -13.33 10.77 13.18
C GLU A 4 -12.02 11.47 12.72
N LYS A 5 -11.76 12.68 13.23
CA LYS A 5 -10.54 13.47 12.98
C LYS A 5 -9.20 12.84 13.39
N ASP A 6 -9.18 11.79 14.21
CA ASP A 6 -7.96 11.11 14.64
C ASP A 6 -7.65 9.81 13.86
N LEU A 7 -8.57 9.34 13.02
CA LEU A 7 -8.43 8.11 12.26
C LEU A 7 -7.47 8.30 11.07
N LYS A 8 -6.55 7.37 10.90
CA LYS A 8 -5.62 7.33 9.75
C LYS A 8 -5.69 5.97 9.08
N ILE A 9 -6.18 5.92 7.86
CA ILE A 9 -6.11 4.72 7.04
C ILE A 9 -5.10 4.99 5.93
N ILE A 10 -3.96 4.31 5.99
CA ILE A 10 -2.87 4.51 5.05
C ILE A 10 -2.87 3.37 4.04
N VAL A 11 -3.14 3.69 2.78
CA VAL A 11 -2.98 2.76 1.66
C VAL A 11 -1.55 2.82 1.18
N ILE A 12 -0.87 1.68 1.12
CA ILE A 12 0.45 1.52 0.50
C ILE A 12 0.24 0.71 -0.78
N THR A 13 0.42 1.37 -1.93
CA THR A 13 0.16 0.76 -3.23
C THR A 13 1.29 1.00 -4.21
N GLY A 14 1.33 0.30 -5.33
CA GLY A 14 2.42 0.39 -6.31
C GLY A 14 2.33 -0.73 -7.33
N LEU A 15 3.12 -0.60 -8.41
CA LEU A 15 3.18 -1.63 -9.45
C LEU A 15 3.74 -2.95 -8.90
N HIS A 16 3.46 -4.06 -9.60
CA HIS A 16 4.10 -5.35 -9.30
C HIS A 16 5.63 -5.20 -9.17
N TYR A 17 6.20 -5.87 -8.17
CA TYR A 17 7.62 -5.87 -7.83
C TYR A 17 8.22 -4.52 -7.38
N SER A 18 7.39 -3.51 -7.11
CA SER A 18 7.82 -2.24 -6.49
C SER A 18 8.24 -2.38 -5.02
N GLY A 19 7.87 -3.46 -4.34
CA GLY A 19 8.21 -3.71 -2.93
C GLY A 19 7.17 -3.21 -1.92
N VAL A 20 5.91 -3.03 -2.33
CA VAL A 20 4.78 -2.78 -1.43
C VAL A 20 4.76 -3.75 -0.25
N SER A 21 4.93 -5.05 -0.49
CA SER A 21 4.95 -6.06 0.57
C SER A 21 6.10 -5.87 1.57
N GLU A 22 7.27 -5.41 1.11
CA GLU A 22 8.41 -5.13 2.00
C GLU A 22 8.16 -3.87 2.83
N ALA A 23 7.58 -2.82 2.24
CA ALA A 23 7.14 -1.64 2.97
C ALA A 23 6.09 -2.00 4.03
N ALA A 24 5.10 -2.82 3.69
CA ALA A 24 4.05 -3.27 4.59
C ALA A 24 4.60 -4.05 5.79
N LYS A 25 5.60 -4.92 5.58
CA LYS A 25 6.28 -5.64 6.68
C LYS A 25 6.88 -4.67 7.69
N ILE A 26 7.43 -3.54 7.28
CA ILE A 26 8.01 -2.55 8.20
C ILE A 26 6.93 -1.94 9.12
N PHE A 27 5.77 -1.60 8.57
CA PHE A 27 4.63 -1.13 9.38
C PHE A 27 4.10 -2.22 10.31
N LYS A 28 3.93 -3.45 9.81
CA LYS A 28 3.49 -4.60 10.60
C LYS A 28 4.45 -4.89 11.76
N SER A 29 5.76 -4.80 11.51
CA SER A 29 6.81 -4.96 12.54
C SER A 29 6.74 -3.89 13.63
N SER A 30 6.18 -2.72 13.29
CA SER A 30 5.95 -1.59 14.19
C SER A 30 4.57 -1.64 14.85
N ASN A 31 3.91 -2.80 14.82
CA ASN A 31 2.63 -3.08 15.46
C ASN A 31 1.44 -2.27 14.91
N TYR A 32 1.49 -1.85 13.64
CA TYR A 32 0.33 -1.32 12.95
C TYR A 32 -0.51 -2.47 12.35
N PRO A 33 -1.83 -2.53 12.62
CA PRO A 33 -2.74 -3.41 11.91
C PRO A 33 -2.57 -3.22 10.41
N THR A 34 -2.24 -4.30 9.71
CA THR A 34 -1.93 -4.28 8.28
C THR A 34 -2.79 -5.31 7.58
N ILE A 35 -3.67 -4.84 6.71
CA ILE A 35 -4.57 -5.63 5.88
C ILE A 35 -3.94 -5.76 4.50
N ASP A 36 -3.86 -7.00 3.99
CA ASP A 36 -3.41 -7.27 2.62
C ASP A 36 -4.59 -7.05 1.66
N LEU A 37 -4.40 -6.23 0.63
CA LEU A 37 -5.41 -5.97 -0.39
C LEU A 37 -5.42 -7.04 -1.48
N LYS A 38 -4.38 -7.89 -1.54
CA LYS A 38 -4.28 -8.93 -2.56
C LYS A 38 -5.42 -9.93 -2.41
N ASP A 39 -6.10 -10.21 -3.52
CA ASP A 39 -7.15 -11.23 -3.65
C ASP A 39 -8.32 -11.09 -2.64
N THR A 40 -8.54 -9.89 -2.09
CA THR A 40 -9.58 -9.62 -1.09
C THR A 40 -10.65 -8.69 -1.64
N ASN A 41 -11.92 -8.99 -1.35
CA ASN A 41 -13.03 -8.14 -1.77
C ASN A 41 -13.04 -6.83 -0.96
N ILE A 42 -13.33 -5.70 -1.63
CA ILE A 42 -13.32 -4.39 -1.00
C ILE A 42 -14.33 -4.25 0.14
N SER A 43 -15.44 -5.00 0.10
CA SER A 43 -16.40 -5.08 1.22
C SER A 43 -15.77 -5.67 2.47
N ASP A 44 -14.97 -6.71 2.32
CA ASP A 44 -14.34 -7.42 3.43
C ASP A 44 -13.24 -6.54 4.06
N ILE A 45 -12.50 -5.80 3.22
CA ILE A 45 -11.55 -4.77 3.66
C ILE A 45 -12.25 -3.68 4.48
N HIS A 46 -13.42 -3.22 4.02
CA HIS A 46 -14.20 -2.22 4.74
C HIS A 46 -14.68 -2.76 6.11
N ASP A 47 -15.24 -3.95 6.14
CA ASP A 47 -15.71 -4.58 7.39
C ASP A 47 -14.55 -4.82 8.37
N GLU A 48 -13.39 -5.27 7.89
CA GLU A 48 -12.20 -5.44 8.72
C GLU A 48 -11.71 -4.10 9.28
N CYS A 49 -11.70 -3.04 8.47
CA CYS A 49 -11.39 -1.70 8.95
C CYS A 49 -12.36 -1.24 10.05
N GLN A 50 -13.67 -1.44 9.87
CA GLN A 50 -14.68 -1.09 10.87
C GLN A 50 -14.47 -1.86 12.18
N ASN A 51 -14.15 -3.16 12.09
CA ASN A 51 -13.85 -3.99 13.26
C ASN A 51 -12.61 -3.48 14.02
N LEU A 52 -11.53 -3.13 13.30
CA LEU A 52 -10.33 -2.54 13.90
C LEU A 52 -10.64 -1.19 14.57
N ILE A 53 -11.42 -0.33 13.91
CA ILE A 53 -11.86 0.96 14.46
C ILE A 53 -12.69 0.75 15.74
N ALA A 54 -13.64 -0.19 15.72
CA ALA A 54 -14.46 -0.55 16.87
C ALA A 54 -13.62 -1.08 18.04
N SER A 55 -12.52 -1.81 17.75
CA SER A 55 -11.55 -2.27 18.76
C SER A 55 -10.64 -1.16 19.31
N GLY A 56 -10.77 0.08 18.81
CA GLY A 56 -10.01 1.24 19.28
C GLY A 56 -8.76 1.57 18.47
N GLN A 57 -8.52 0.89 17.35
CA GLN A 57 -7.40 1.21 16.46
C GLN A 57 -7.63 2.57 15.80
N LYS A 58 -6.59 3.42 15.85
CA LYS A 58 -6.60 4.75 15.22
C LYS A 58 -5.79 4.83 13.94
N THR A 59 -4.99 3.81 13.67
CA THR A 59 -4.16 3.73 12.46
C THR A 59 -4.23 2.33 11.89
N ILE A 60 -4.58 2.24 10.62
CA ILE A 60 -4.72 0.99 9.86
C ILE A 60 -3.93 1.14 8.57
N ILE A 61 -3.17 0.11 8.21
CA ILE A 61 -2.42 0.05 6.96
C ILE A 61 -3.14 -0.91 6.02
N LEU A 62 -3.42 -0.45 4.80
CA LEU A 62 -3.92 -1.27 3.71
C LEU A 62 -2.77 -1.42 2.71
N ALA A 63 -2.32 -2.63 2.41
CA ALA A 63 -1.14 -2.85 1.58
C ALA A 63 -1.46 -3.74 0.38
N GLY A 64 -1.16 -3.24 -0.82
CA GLY A 64 -1.33 -3.97 -2.07
C GLY A 64 -1.78 -3.06 -3.22
N GLN A 65 -2.01 -3.65 -4.38
CA GLN A 65 -2.59 -2.92 -5.51
C GLN A 65 -4.05 -2.60 -5.22
N LEU A 66 -4.44 -1.34 -5.43
CA LEU A 66 -5.81 -0.86 -5.19
C LEU A 66 -6.39 -0.25 -6.46
N GLU A 67 -7.46 -0.86 -6.99
CA GLU A 67 -8.15 -0.35 -8.17
C GLU A 67 -8.81 1.00 -7.88
N TRP A 68 -9.00 1.81 -8.92
CA TRP A 68 -9.56 3.16 -8.76
C TRP A 68 -10.98 3.14 -8.19
N GLN A 69 -11.79 2.17 -8.58
CA GLN A 69 -13.16 2.04 -8.09
C GLN A 69 -13.19 1.71 -6.59
N ASP A 70 -12.30 0.83 -6.15
CA ASP A 70 -12.15 0.44 -4.74
C ASP A 70 -11.60 1.59 -3.90
N TYR A 71 -10.63 2.34 -4.42
CA TYR A 71 -10.19 3.59 -3.80
C TYR A 71 -11.36 4.55 -3.58
N LYS A 72 -12.19 4.81 -4.60
CA LYS A 72 -13.35 5.71 -4.47
C LYS A 72 -14.34 5.20 -3.42
N TYR A 73 -14.57 3.89 -3.37
CA TYR A 73 -15.42 3.27 -2.36
C TYR A 73 -14.88 3.53 -0.95
N LEU A 74 -13.60 3.22 -0.68
CA LEU A 74 -12.99 3.43 0.63
C LEU A 74 -12.88 4.92 0.98
N ALA A 75 -12.57 5.79 0.01
CA ALA A 75 -12.48 7.22 0.23
C ALA A 75 -13.84 7.84 0.60
N HIS A 76 -14.92 7.32 0.02
CA HIS A 76 -16.28 7.66 0.41
C HIS A 76 -16.63 7.09 1.79
N ALA A 77 -16.27 5.84 2.10
CA ALA A 77 -16.56 5.25 3.40
C ALA A 77 -15.83 5.95 4.56
N PHE A 78 -14.58 6.39 4.34
CA PHE A 78 -13.70 6.92 5.38
C PHE A 78 -13.33 8.40 5.17
N HIS A 79 -14.32 9.23 4.80
CA HIS A 79 -14.24 10.67 4.50
C HIS A 79 -13.02 11.41 5.10
N GLY A 80 -11.96 11.60 4.31
CA GLY A 80 -10.77 12.38 4.68
C GLY A 80 -9.76 11.68 5.60
N SER A 81 -10.03 10.47 6.06
CA SER A 81 -9.12 9.63 6.86
C SER A 81 -8.21 8.74 6.00
N LEU A 82 -8.59 8.51 4.74
CA LEU A 82 -7.83 7.70 3.79
C LEU A 82 -6.68 8.51 3.16
N THR A 83 -5.45 8.01 3.25
CA THR A 83 -4.27 8.58 2.60
C THR A 83 -3.55 7.52 1.79
N VAL A 84 -3.26 7.82 0.52
CA VAL A 84 -2.50 6.92 -0.36
C VAL A 84 -1.02 7.29 -0.35
N LEU A 85 -0.17 6.29 -0.15
CA LEU A 85 1.27 6.31 -0.38
C LEU A 85 1.58 5.33 -1.50
N SER A 86 2.38 5.78 -2.48
CA SER A 86 2.87 4.88 -3.53
C SER A 86 4.24 4.32 -3.15
N VAL A 87 4.56 3.11 -3.60
CA VAL A 87 5.92 2.57 -3.58
C VAL A 87 6.44 2.57 -5.00
N PHE A 88 7.53 3.29 -5.21
CA PHE A 88 8.14 3.43 -6.52
C PHE A 88 9.39 2.56 -6.65
N SER A 89 9.56 1.92 -7.80
CA SER A 89 10.83 1.30 -8.18
C SER A 89 11.02 1.39 -9.71
N PRO A 90 12.25 1.68 -10.19
CA PRO A 90 12.53 1.67 -11.61
C PRO A 90 12.20 0.31 -12.26
N LYS A 91 11.70 0.33 -13.50
CA LYS A 91 11.34 -0.91 -14.24
C LYS A 91 12.49 -1.92 -14.27
N SER A 92 13.72 -1.47 -14.51
CA SER A 92 14.91 -2.34 -14.51
C SER A 92 15.12 -3.10 -13.20
N LEU A 93 14.87 -2.44 -12.06
CA LEU A 93 14.98 -3.06 -10.75
C LEU A 93 13.82 -4.02 -10.47
N ARG A 94 12.59 -3.64 -10.87
CA ARG A 94 11.43 -4.53 -10.81
C ARG A 94 11.64 -5.78 -11.67
N THR A 95 12.22 -5.65 -12.86
CA THR A 95 12.61 -6.77 -13.73
C THR A 95 13.60 -7.68 -13.03
N LYS A 96 14.65 -7.12 -12.43
CA LYS A 96 15.63 -7.91 -11.68
C LYS A 96 14.98 -8.70 -10.53
N ARG A 97 14.07 -8.07 -9.78
CA ARG A 97 13.32 -8.70 -8.68
C ARG A 97 12.40 -9.81 -9.21
N PHE A 98 11.64 -9.53 -10.27
CA PHE A 98 10.78 -10.51 -10.94
C PHE A 98 11.59 -11.72 -11.42
N LEU A 99 12.75 -11.50 -12.06
CA LEU A 99 13.55 -12.62 -12.56
C LEU A 99 14.08 -13.52 -11.43
N ASN A 100 14.38 -12.94 -10.28
CA ASN A 100 14.88 -13.62 -9.09
C ASN A 100 13.78 -14.23 -8.20
N ASP A 101 12.51 -13.97 -8.49
CA ASP A 101 11.39 -14.51 -7.73
C ASP A 101 11.13 -15.97 -8.13
N LEU A 102 11.35 -16.89 -7.18
CA LEU A 102 11.15 -18.33 -7.38
C LEU A 102 9.66 -18.70 -7.45
N ASN A 103 8.78 -17.82 -6.99
CA ASN A 103 7.33 -18.03 -6.97
C ASN A 103 6.61 -17.23 -8.07
N LYS A 104 7.34 -16.63 -9.00
CA LYS A 104 6.72 -15.89 -10.10
C LYS A 104 5.80 -16.80 -10.90
N ASN A 105 4.69 -16.23 -11.36
CA ASN A 105 3.82 -16.88 -12.32
C ASN A 105 4.52 -16.98 -13.70
N THR A 106 3.85 -17.60 -14.68
CA THR A 106 4.37 -17.71 -16.05
C THR A 106 4.29 -16.39 -16.84
N ASP A 107 3.63 -15.37 -16.30
CA ASP A 107 3.48 -14.08 -16.97
C ASP A 107 4.79 -13.30 -16.92
N SER A 108 5.09 -12.56 -17.98
CA SER A 108 6.22 -11.62 -17.99
C SER A 108 5.91 -10.38 -17.14
N LEU A 109 6.95 -9.74 -16.61
CA LEU A 109 6.77 -8.44 -15.92
C LEU A 109 6.09 -7.39 -16.82
N GLU A 110 6.34 -7.44 -18.13
CA GLU A 110 5.71 -6.53 -19.07
C GLU A 110 4.19 -6.76 -19.15
N GLN A 111 3.73 -8.01 -19.17
CA GLN A 111 2.30 -8.32 -19.10
C GLN A 111 1.68 -7.85 -17.78
N LEU A 112 2.38 -8.03 -16.66
CA LEU A 112 1.93 -7.50 -15.37
C LEU A 112 1.84 -5.97 -15.37
N ASP A 113 2.82 -5.28 -15.98
CA ASP A 113 2.78 -3.82 -16.13
C ASP A 113 1.56 -3.38 -16.98
N TYR A 114 1.29 -4.04 -18.11
CA TYR A 114 0.09 -3.74 -18.90
C TYR A 114 -1.20 -3.99 -18.12
N GLN A 115 -1.27 -5.11 -17.38
CA GLN A 115 -2.42 -5.42 -16.54
C GLN A 115 -2.64 -4.37 -15.45
N ASP A 116 -1.56 -3.92 -14.80
CA ASP A 116 -1.61 -2.91 -13.74
C ASP A 116 -2.08 -1.54 -14.27
N LEU A 117 -1.57 -1.14 -15.43
CA LEU A 117 -1.78 0.19 -15.99
C LEU A 117 -3.12 0.29 -16.74
N GLU A 118 -3.44 -0.68 -17.57
CA GLU A 118 -4.58 -0.64 -18.50
C GLU A 118 -5.73 -1.55 -18.04
N GLY A 119 -5.41 -2.74 -17.51
CA GLY A 119 -6.42 -3.72 -17.12
C GLY A 119 -7.14 -3.39 -15.82
N LYS A 120 -6.42 -2.94 -14.79
CA LYS A 120 -6.94 -2.76 -13.42
C LYS A 120 -6.86 -1.33 -12.90
N THR A 121 -6.40 -0.38 -13.72
CA THR A 121 -6.37 1.06 -13.41
C THR A 121 -5.63 1.45 -12.12
N TYR A 122 -4.68 0.64 -11.65
CA TYR A 122 -3.87 0.95 -10.46
C TYR A 122 -3.09 2.25 -10.62
N CYS A 123 -2.76 2.60 -11.86
CA CYS A 123 -2.11 3.86 -12.23
C CYS A 123 -2.83 5.10 -11.67
N LEU A 124 -4.17 5.10 -11.63
CA LEU A 124 -4.95 6.24 -11.14
C LEU A 124 -4.76 6.40 -9.63
N THR A 125 -4.82 5.31 -8.87
CA THR A 125 -4.59 5.33 -7.43
C THR A 125 -3.14 5.70 -7.09
N ILE A 126 -2.17 5.23 -7.88
CA ILE A 126 -0.76 5.62 -7.73
C ILE A 126 -0.58 7.13 -8.02
N ALA A 127 -1.25 7.66 -9.05
CA ALA A 127 -1.09 9.05 -9.48
C ALA A 127 -1.61 10.08 -8.45
N ILE A 128 -2.61 9.72 -7.65
CA ILE A 128 -3.14 10.59 -6.58
C ILE A 128 -2.42 10.43 -5.24
N ALA A 129 -1.39 9.58 -5.17
CA ALA A 129 -0.66 9.33 -3.94
C ALA A 129 -0.12 10.65 -3.36
N LYS A 130 -0.27 10.81 -2.04
CA LYS A 130 0.22 12.00 -1.34
C LYS A 130 1.75 12.07 -1.35
N LYS A 131 2.41 10.91 -1.30
CA LYS A 131 3.86 10.74 -1.42
C LYS A 131 4.22 9.39 -2.00
N ALA A 132 5.42 9.32 -2.56
CA ALA A 132 6.07 8.10 -3.00
C ALA A 132 7.16 7.69 -2.00
N ILE A 133 7.19 6.41 -1.63
CA ILE A 133 8.29 5.72 -0.96
C ILE A 133 9.23 5.22 -2.04
N ASN A 134 10.46 5.70 -2.09
CA ASN A 134 11.42 5.26 -3.10
C ASN A 134 12.05 3.93 -2.71
N ASN A 135 11.93 2.94 -3.57
CA ASN A 135 12.54 1.62 -3.41
C ASN A 135 13.46 1.32 -4.59
N ASP A 136 14.47 2.16 -4.79
CA ASP A 136 15.42 2.10 -5.91
C ASP A 136 16.80 1.53 -5.51
N LYS A 137 16.97 1.15 -4.24
CA LYS A 137 18.21 0.61 -3.66
C LYS A 137 17.96 -0.74 -2.97
N ASP A 138 18.50 -0.92 -1.76
CA ASP A 138 18.40 -2.12 -0.94
C ASP A 138 17.35 -1.96 0.18
N LEU A 139 17.13 -3.05 0.94
CA LEU A 139 16.16 -3.09 2.04
C LEU A 139 16.47 -2.09 3.18
N PRO A 140 17.73 -1.91 3.62
CA PRO A 140 18.06 -0.84 4.57
C PRO A 140 17.63 0.56 4.09
N PHE A 141 17.87 0.90 2.82
CA PHE A 141 17.41 2.18 2.26
C PHE A 141 15.89 2.27 2.21
N LEU A 142 15.18 1.20 1.83
CA LEU A 142 13.72 1.16 1.90
C LEU A 142 13.21 1.38 3.33
N LYS A 143 13.83 0.76 4.35
CA LYS A 143 13.45 0.99 5.75
C LYS A 143 13.62 2.45 6.14
N ALA A 144 14.71 3.09 5.73
CA ALA A 144 14.95 4.51 5.99
C ALA A 144 13.89 5.41 5.32
N GLU A 145 13.55 5.16 4.05
CA GLU A 145 12.50 5.91 3.34
C GLU A 145 11.13 5.76 4.01
N VAL A 146 10.77 4.54 4.44
CA VAL A 146 9.53 4.30 5.19
C VAL A 146 9.53 5.06 6.53
N ILE A 147 10.66 5.08 7.26
CA ILE A 147 10.79 5.83 8.51
C ILE A 147 10.59 7.33 8.28
N GLU A 148 11.24 7.91 7.27
CA GLU A 148 11.12 9.35 6.97
C GLU A 148 9.69 9.73 6.59
N ILE A 149 9.06 8.95 5.71
CA ILE A 149 7.67 9.19 5.32
C ILE A 149 6.73 9.01 6.53
N ALA A 150 6.91 7.97 7.34
CA ALA A 150 6.10 7.72 8.53
C ALA A 150 6.10 8.91 9.51
N LYS A 151 7.24 9.61 9.67
CA LYS A 151 7.33 10.81 10.52
C LYS A 151 6.38 11.91 10.06
N GLU A 152 6.24 12.13 8.75
CA GLU A 152 5.32 13.15 8.19
C GLU A 152 3.84 12.85 8.51
N PHE A 153 3.50 11.59 8.77
CA PHE A 153 2.16 11.14 9.15
C PHE A 153 1.99 10.96 10.67
N ASN A 154 2.98 11.36 11.47
CA ASN A 154 3.05 11.13 12.91
C ASN A 154 2.90 9.64 13.26
N LEU A 155 3.57 8.77 12.49
CA LEU A 155 3.66 7.33 12.73
C LEU A 155 5.07 6.99 13.27
N LYS A 156 5.15 5.99 14.14
CA LYS A 156 6.40 5.56 14.78
C LYS A 156 6.78 4.19 14.25
N ILE A 157 7.91 4.13 13.54
CA ILE A 157 8.49 2.89 13.02
C ILE A 157 9.66 2.49 13.92
N VAL A 158 9.77 1.21 14.25
CA VAL A 158 10.81 0.64 15.14
C VAL A 158 11.84 -0.18 14.36
#